data_AF-A0A9D4RJ41-F1
#
_entry.id   AF-A0A9D4RJ41-F1
#
_cell.length_a   1.000
_cell.length_b   1.000
_cell.length_c   1.000
_cell.angle_alpha   90.00
_cell.angle_beta   90.00
_cell.angle_gamma   90.00
#
_symmetry.space_group_name_H-M   'P 1'
#
loop_
_entity.id
_entity.type
_entity.pdbx_description
1 polymer ?
#
loop_
_entity_poly.entity_id
_entity_poly.type
_entity_poly.pdbx_seq_one_letter_code
_entity_poly.pdbx_strand_id
1 'polypeptide(L)' 'MPWDHMCLSSFGFSVFDLNLHQWKLYAGSHNISMTDPHEKTYHIWRVVLYPGYNDTSLENDIALVITVEPLQYIQI' A
#
# COMPACT_ATOMS: atom_id res chain seq x y z
N MET A 1 -4.30 -16.19 -12.70
CA MET A 1 -3.59 -16.30 -11.41
C MET A 1 -3.81 -14.97 -10.70
N PRO A 2 -4.67 -14.86 -9.68
CA PRO A 2 -5.39 -13.61 -9.53
C PRO A 2 -4.85 -12.77 -8.37
N TRP A 3 -3.58 -12.36 -8.36
CA TRP A 3 -3.13 -11.24 -7.50
C TRP A 3 -1.94 -10.55 -8.14
N ASP A 4 -2.22 -9.51 -8.94
CA ASP A 4 -1.20 -8.56 -9.37
C ASP A 4 -0.77 -7.75 -8.14
N HIS A 5 0.46 -7.96 -7.69
CA HIS A 5 1.07 -7.16 -6.63
C HIS A 5 1.36 -5.76 -7.18
N MET A 6 0.42 -4.85 -6.99
CA MET A 6 0.58 -3.45 -7.36
C MET A 6 1.57 -2.78 -6.40
N CYS A 7 2.78 -2.52 -6.90
CA CYS A 7 3.61 -1.45 -6.36
C CYS A 7 2.94 -0.11 -6.69
N LEU A 8 3.09 0.89 -5.81
CA LEU A 8 2.60 2.27 -6.00
C LEU A 8 3.13 2.95 -7.28
N SER A 9 4.04 2.31 -8.01
CA SER A 9 4.78 2.87 -9.15
C SER A 9 4.55 2.15 -10.50
N SER A 10 3.48 1.36 -10.67
CA SER A 10 3.21 0.74 -11.97
C SER A 10 2.78 1.78 -13.02
N PHE A 11 3.60 1.92 -14.07
CA PHE A 11 3.40 2.81 -15.21
C PHE A 11 1.95 2.78 -15.72
N GLY A 12 1.25 3.91 -15.62
CA GLY A 12 -0.06 4.14 -16.23
C GLY A 12 -1.27 4.18 -15.28
N PHE A 13 -1.07 3.96 -13.97
CA PHE A 13 -2.11 4.23 -12.96
C PHE A 13 -1.63 5.31 -12.01
N SER A 14 -2.27 6.48 -12.04
CA SER A 14 -2.03 7.51 -11.05
C SER A 14 -2.79 7.18 -9.76
N VAL A 15 -2.20 7.53 -8.60
CA VAL A 15 -2.87 7.39 -7.29
C VAL A 15 -4.21 8.15 -7.23
N PHE A 16 -4.44 9.11 -8.15
CA PHE A 16 -5.70 9.84 -8.27
C PHE A 16 -6.89 9.00 -8.79
N ASP A 17 -6.66 7.83 -9.41
CA ASP A 17 -7.70 6.96 -9.98
C ASP A 17 -8.02 5.73 -9.10
N LEU A 18 -7.56 5.71 -7.85
CA LEU A 18 -7.63 4.52 -7.01
C LEU A 18 -8.98 4.34 -6.32
N ASN A 19 -9.58 3.15 -6.51
CA ASN A 19 -10.62 2.64 -5.62
C ASN A 19 -9.98 1.95 -4.41
N LEU A 20 -9.81 2.69 -3.32
CA LEU A 20 -9.17 2.20 -2.09
C LEU A 20 -9.89 1.02 -1.43
N HIS A 21 -11.17 0.77 -1.74
CA HIS A 21 -11.90 -0.39 -1.19
C HIS A 21 -11.31 -1.74 -1.64
N GLN A 22 -10.56 -1.75 -2.74
CA GLN A 22 -9.93 -2.97 -3.25
C GLN A 22 -8.49 -3.16 -2.71
N TRP A 23 -7.96 -2.15 -2.01
CA TRP A 23 -6.59 -2.15 -1.54
C TRP A 23 -6.49 -2.68 -0.11
N LYS A 24 -5.44 -3.48 0.12
CA LYS A 24 -5.14 -4.07 1.43
C LYS A 24 -3.66 -3.89 1.74
N LEU A 25 -3.36 -3.51 2.97
CA LEU A 25 -2.00 -3.47 3.49
C LEU A 25 -1.74 -4.72 4.31
N TYR A 26 -0.65 -5.42 4.00
CA TYR A 26 -0.20 -6.61 4.72
C TYR A 26 1.07 -6.24 5.47
N ALA A 27 1.04 -6.32 6.80
CA ALA A 27 2.18 -6.02 7.67
C ALA A 27 2.62 -7.27 8.41
N GLY A 28 3.93 -7.45 8.61
CA GLY A 28 4.48 -8.60 9.32
C GLY A 28 4.55 -9.89 8.48
N SER A 29 4.30 -9.81 7.17
CA SER A 29 4.46 -10.95 6.25
C SER A 29 5.92 -11.09 5.81
N HIS A 30 6.53 -12.26 6.04
CA HIS A 30 7.82 -12.59 5.44
C HIS A 30 7.70 -13.26 4.07
N ASN A 31 6.60 -14.00 3.84
CA ASN A 31 6.34 -14.70 2.59
C ASN A 31 4.85 -14.61 2.23
N ILE A 32 4.54 -13.82 1.22
CA ILE A 32 3.19 -13.58 0.69
C ILE A 32 2.45 -14.83 0.19
N SER A 33 3.17 -15.94 -0.06
CA SER A 33 2.56 -17.22 -0.48
C SER A 33 2.26 -18.16 0.68
N MET A 34 2.61 -17.80 1.91
CA MET A 34 2.40 -18.60 3.12
C MET A 34 1.66 -17.79 4.17
N THR A 35 0.76 -18.43 4.92
CA THR A 35 0.14 -17.78 6.07
C THR A 35 1.18 -17.61 7.18
N ASP A 36 1.59 -16.37 7.46
CA ASP A 36 2.43 -16.03 8.60
C ASP A 36 1.54 -15.70 9.81
N PRO A 37 1.74 -16.32 10.98
CA PRO A 37 0.96 -16.01 12.18
C PRO A 37 1.14 -14.56 12.67
N HIS A 38 2.16 -13.85 12.22
CA HIS A 38 2.40 -12.44 12.53
C HIS A 38 1.88 -11.50 11.44
N GLU A 39 1.37 -12.02 10.33
CA GLU A 39 0.77 -11.21 9.28
C GLU A 39 -0.57 -10.63 9.77
N LYS A 40 -0.71 -9.32 9.58
CA LYS A 40 -1.97 -8.60 9.79
C LYS A 40 -2.35 -7.86 8.53
N THR A 41 -3.62 -7.98 8.16
CA THR A 41 -4.20 -7.28 7.01
C THR A 41 -5.00 -6.08 7.48
N TYR A 42 -4.76 -4.92 6.87
CA TYR A 42 -5.44 -3.66 7.18
C TYR A 42 -6.12 -3.09 5.93
N HIS A 43 -7.28 -2.47 6.14
CA HIS A 43 -7.98 -1.71 5.10
C HIS A 43 -7.37 -0.30 5.02
N ILE A 44 -7.22 0.22 3.81
CA ILE A 44 -6.68 1.56 3.56
C ILE A 44 -7.82 2.58 3.66
N TRP A 45 -7.62 3.61 4.48
CA TRP A 45 -8.53 4.75 4.58
C TRP A 45 -8.18 5.85 3.58
N ARG A 46 -6.88 6.17 3.45
CA ARG A 46 -6.41 7.27 2.61
C ARG A 46 -4.98 7.03 2.13
N VAL A 47 -4.69 7.48 0.92
CA VAL A 47 -3.33 7.68 0.42
C VAL A 47 -3.10 9.18 0.28
N VAL A 48 -1.99 9.69 0.81
CA VAL A 48 -1.57 11.08 0.71
C VAL A 48 -0.30 11.14 -0.09
N LEU A 49 -0.40 11.60 -1.34
CA LEU A 49 0.77 11.89 -2.15
C LEU A 49 1.50 13.11 -1.61
N TYR A 50 2.82 13.09 -1.72
CA TYR A 50 3.59 14.30 -1.51
C TYR A 50 3.18 15.38 -2.54
N PRO A 51 2.91 16.63 -2.13
CA PRO A 51 2.42 17.67 -3.04
C PRO A 51 3.38 18.00 -4.20
N GLY A 52 4.68 17.71 -4.04
CA GLY A 52 5.68 17.90 -5.09
C GLY A 52 5.91 16.67 -5.97
N TYR A 53 5.09 15.62 -5.85
CA TYR A 53 5.17 14.47 -6.74
C TYR A 53 4.92 14.91 -8.19
N ASN A 54 5.83 14.52 -9.09
CA ASN A 54 5.72 14.78 -10.51
C ASN A 54 5.51 13.45 -11.24
N ASP A 55 4.33 13.25 -11.81
CA ASP A 55 3.95 12.01 -12.49
C ASP A 55 4.69 11.79 -13.82
N THR A 56 5.26 12.84 -14.38
CA THR A 56 5.98 12.82 -15.66
C THR A 56 7.46 12.50 -15.46
N SER A 57 8.10 13.12 -14.46
CA SER A 57 9.51 12.89 -14.14
C SER A 57 9.73 11.81 -13.08
N LEU A 58 8.68 11.38 -12.38
CA LEU A 58 8.72 10.51 -11.20
C LEU A 58 9.51 11.10 -10.02
N GLU A 59 9.77 12.41 -10.03
CA GLU A 59 10.40 13.09 -8.91
C GLU A 59 9.48 13.10 -7.69
N ASN A 60 10.08 12.99 -6.50
CA ASN A 60 9.39 12.95 -5.22
C ASN A 60 8.34 11.84 -5.13
N ASP A 61 8.67 10.65 -5.63
CA ASP A 61 7.86 9.43 -5.52
C ASP A 61 7.79 8.92 -4.07
N ILE A 62 6.99 9.61 -3.26
CA ILE A 62 6.72 9.27 -1.87
C ILE A 62 5.27 9.59 -1.50
N ALA A 63 4.65 8.68 -0.75
CA ALA A 63 3.29 8.82 -0.27
C ALA A 63 3.14 8.26 1.14
N LEU A 64 2.14 8.76 1.88
CA LEU A 64 1.69 8.18 3.14
C LEU A 64 0.44 7.34 2.90
N VAL A 65 0.45 6.10 3.39
CA VAL A 65 -0.73 5.24 3.44
C VAL A 65 -1.28 5.25 4.86
N ILE A 66 -2.54 5.63 5.01
CA ILE A 66 -3.23 5.69 6.29
C ILE A 66 -4.27 4.58 6.31
N THR A 67 -4.17 3.70 7.31
CA THR A 67 -5.10 2.59 7.54
C THR A 67 -6.32 3.04 8.33
N VAL A 68 -7.43 2.32 8.18
CA VAL A 68 -8.69 2.59 8.94
C VAL A 68 -8.46 2.41 10.44
N GLU A 69 -7.66 1.40 10.80
CA GLU A 69 -7.30 1.11 12.19
C GLU A 69 -5.79 1.29 12.40
N PRO A 70 -5.33 1.68 13.61
CA PRO A 70 -3.91 1.77 13.91
C PRO A 70 -3.19 0.43 13.71
N LEU A 71 -1.96 0.47 13.17
CA LEU A 71 -1.13 -0.72 13.11
C LEU A 71 -0.79 -1.19 14.52
N GLN A 72 -0.99 -2.48 14.76
CA GLN A 72 -0.56 -3.14 15.98
C GLN A 72 0.87 -3.63 15.82
N TYR A 73 1.81 -2.97 16.50
CA TYR A 73 3.18 -3.44 16.60
C TYR A 73 3.24 -4.66 17.52
N ILE A 74 3.78 -5.76 17.02
CA ILE A 74 4.02 -6.98 17.80
C ILE A 74 5.53 -7.06 18.00
N GLN A 75 5.97 -6.94 19.24
CA GLN A 75 7.37 -7.14 19.59
C GLN A 75 7.61 -8.64 19.77
N ILE A 76 8.42 -9.19 18.87
CA ILE A 76 8.95 -10.56 18.91
C ILE A 76 10.26 -10.61 19.70
#